data_AF-A0A530AFC1-F1
#
_entry.id   AF-A0A530AFC1-F1
#
_cell.length_a   1.000
_cell.length_b   1.000
_cell.length_c   1.000
_cell.angle_alpha   90.00
_cell.angle_beta   90.00
_cell.angle_gamma   90.00
#
_symmetry.space_group_name_H-M   'P 1'
#
loop_
_entity.id
_entity.type
_entity.pdbx_description
1 polymer ?
#
loop_
_entity_poly.entity_id
_entity_poly.type
_entity_poly.pdbx_seq_one_letter_code
_entity_poly.pdbx_strand_id
1 'polypeptide(L)'
;KCVDAMTKVKEMKDAGIVSSADWSTKITNNTAGTVATQVYGGWYEGTIRTESPKESGKWGVYLMPSLTADGPRAANLGGSSLAITSVSKNKEAAYAYLKYTLETNDGQITMLKDFGLVPSLVSALDDPYVAQGQDYWGGQPVWKDILSTLPKVVPSRGTQFQSDAEIIVRAVQTKYLANGYPDAKAALDDAAKQIAAATGLPVK
;
A
#
# COMPACT_ATOMS: atom_id res chain seq x y z
N LYS A 1 -7.94 -11.88 14.01
CA LYS A 1 -7.58 -10.72 13.15
C LYS A 1 -7.33 -11.11 11.70
N CYS A 2 -6.29 -11.88 11.37
CA CYS A 2 -6.03 -12.29 9.97
C CYS A 2 -7.16 -13.16 9.39
N VAL A 3 -7.64 -14.14 10.17
CA VAL A 3 -8.81 -14.97 9.82
C VAL A 3 -10.02 -14.07 9.53
N ASP A 4 -10.39 -13.18 10.47
CA ASP A 4 -11.55 -12.29 10.32
C ASP A 4 -11.45 -11.37 9.09
N ALA A 5 -10.27 -10.80 8.83
CA ALA A 5 -10.03 -9.95 7.67
C ALA A 5 -10.18 -10.74 6.36
N MET A 6 -9.61 -11.94 6.30
CA MET A 6 -9.68 -12.82 5.13
C MET A 6 -11.11 -13.30 4.89
N THR A 7 -11.84 -13.67 5.94
CA THR A 7 -13.27 -13.99 5.89
C THR A 7 -14.08 -12.81 5.35
N LYS A 8 -13.88 -11.60 5.87
CA LYS A 8 -14.61 -10.41 5.41
C LYS A 8 -14.34 -10.10 3.93
N VAL A 9 -13.10 -10.22 3.47
CA VAL A 9 -12.77 -10.05 2.04
C VAL A 9 -13.48 -11.08 1.17
N LYS A 10 -13.60 -12.33 1.64
CA LYS A 10 -14.37 -13.35 0.93
C LYS A 10 -15.87 -13.03 0.89
N GLU A 11 -16.46 -12.60 2.01
CA GLU A 11 -17.86 -12.15 2.03
C GLU A 11 -18.11 -10.99 1.06
N MET A 12 -17.21 -10.01 1.01
CA MET A 12 -17.29 -8.91 0.05
C MET A 12 -17.19 -9.39 -1.41
N LYS A 13 -16.33 -10.39 -1.67
CA LYS A 13 -16.19 -10.98 -3.01
C LYS A 13 -17.45 -11.73 -3.41
N ASP A 14 -17.97 -12.57 -2.53
CA ASP A 14 -19.14 -13.40 -2.78
C ASP A 14 -20.41 -12.53 -2.92
N ALA A 15 -20.45 -11.37 -2.27
CA ALA A 15 -21.47 -10.33 -2.47
C ALA A 15 -21.27 -9.48 -3.74
N GLY A 16 -20.17 -9.66 -4.48
CA GLY A 16 -19.89 -8.93 -5.72
C GLY A 16 -19.47 -7.46 -5.53
N ILE A 17 -19.06 -7.06 -4.32
CA ILE A 17 -18.69 -5.67 -4.00
C ILE A 17 -17.17 -5.43 -3.95
N VAL A 18 -16.37 -6.48 -4.16
CA VAL A 18 -14.92 -6.37 -4.39
C VAL A 18 -14.52 -7.25 -5.57
N SER A 19 -13.62 -6.73 -6.40
CA SER A 19 -13.01 -7.46 -7.50
C SER A 19 -11.50 -7.48 -7.37
N SER A 20 -10.87 -8.54 -7.90
CA SER A 20 -9.42 -8.60 -8.09
C SER A 20 -9.06 -8.00 -9.44
N ALA A 21 -7.97 -7.24 -9.48
CA ALA A 21 -7.42 -6.67 -10.69
C ALA A 21 -5.90 -6.61 -10.56
N ASP A 22 -5.20 -6.87 -11.66
CA ASP A 22 -3.77 -6.58 -11.75
C ASP A 22 -3.51 -5.07 -11.81
N TRP A 23 -2.24 -4.69 -11.88
CA TRP A 23 -1.83 -3.28 -11.88
C TRP A 23 -2.46 -2.48 -13.02
N SER A 24 -2.33 -2.96 -14.26
CA SER A 24 -2.84 -2.29 -15.44
C SER A 24 -4.37 -2.16 -15.39
N THR A 25 -5.06 -3.24 -15.03
CA THR A 25 -6.52 -3.25 -14.91
C THR A 25 -7.00 -2.28 -13.83
N LYS A 26 -6.28 -2.16 -12.70
CA LYS A 26 -6.59 -1.16 -11.67
C LYS A 26 -6.53 0.26 -12.21
N ILE A 27 -5.48 0.60 -12.95
CA ILE A 27 -5.34 1.93 -13.58
C ILE A 27 -6.49 2.18 -14.55
N THR A 28 -6.79 1.23 -15.43
CA THR A 28 -7.90 1.35 -16.38
C THR A 28 -9.24 1.57 -15.66
N ASN A 29 -9.48 0.84 -14.57
CA ASN A 29 -10.73 0.94 -13.82
C ASN A 29 -10.98 2.33 -13.20
N ASN A 30 -9.94 3.13 -12.93
CA ASN A 30 -10.10 4.49 -12.38
C ASN A 30 -10.93 5.41 -13.28
N THR A 31 -10.95 5.15 -14.59
CA THR A 31 -11.71 5.95 -15.58
C THR A 31 -12.86 5.17 -16.22
N ALA A 32 -12.93 3.85 -16.01
CA ALA A 32 -13.93 2.99 -16.65
C ALA A 32 -15.34 3.12 -16.03
N GLY A 33 -15.49 3.82 -14.90
CA GLY A 33 -16.75 3.92 -14.18
C GLY A 33 -17.21 2.60 -13.55
N THR A 34 -16.31 1.63 -13.41
CA THR A 34 -16.60 0.28 -12.88
C THR A 34 -16.27 0.14 -11.39
N VAL A 35 -15.56 1.10 -10.81
CA VAL A 35 -15.17 1.10 -9.39
C VAL A 35 -15.47 2.45 -8.76
N ALA A 36 -15.94 2.43 -7.51
CA ALA A 36 -16.15 3.63 -6.70
C ALA A 36 -14.97 3.91 -5.74
N THR A 37 -14.17 2.89 -5.43
CA THR A 37 -13.13 2.97 -4.40
C THR A 37 -11.93 2.08 -4.76
N GLN A 38 -10.71 2.55 -4.48
CA GLN A 38 -9.48 1.76 -4.55
C GLN A 38 -8.78 1.82 -3.19
N VAL A 39 -8.60 0.68 -2.52
CA VAL A 39 -7.83 0.61 -1.28
C VAL A 39 -6.38 0.28 -1.63
N TYR A 40 -5.47 1.22 -1.44
CA TYR A 40 -4.06 1.08 -1.84
C TYR A 40 -3.11 1.97 -1.02
N GLY A 41 -1.81 1.87 -1.27
CA GLY A 41 -0.81 2.75 -0.65
C GLY A 41 -1.00 4.20 -1.08
N GLY A 42 -0.67 5.15 -0.20
CA GLY A 42 -0.87 6.60 -0.44
C GLY A 42 -0.23 7.11 -1.73
N TRP A 43 0.83 6.46 -2.20
CA TRP A 43 1.49 6.74 -3.47
C TRP A 43 0.63 6.50 -4.72
N TYR A 44 -0.50 5.81 -4.59
CA TYR A 44 -1.47 5.67 -5.69
C TYR A 44 -2.15 6.97 -6.07
N GLU A 45 -2.14 7.96 -5.17
CA GLU A 45 -2.53 9.35 -5.48
C GLU A 45 -1.88 9.80 -6.79
N GLY A 46 -0.55 9.64 -6.89
CA GLY A 46 0.20 10.11 -8.05
C GLY A 46 -0.14 9.34 -9.32
N THR A 47 -0.44 8.04 -9.18
CA THR A 47 -0.93 7.22 -10.30
C THR A 47 -2.30 7.69 -10.78
N ILE A 48 -3.27 7.91 -9.90
CA ILE A 48 -4.61 8.40 -10.29
C ILE A 48 -4.48 9.78 -10.94
N ARG A 49 -3.78 10.71 -10.29
CA ARG A 49 -3.60 12.09 -10.79
C ARG A 49 -2.96 12.14 -12.18
N THR A 50 -1.95 11.30 -12.42
CA THR A 50 -1.20 11.29 -13.69
C THR A 50 -1.92 10.51 -14.79
N GLU A 51 -2.45 9.33 -14.47
CA GLU A 51 -3.03 8.42 -15.47
C GLU A 51 -4.53 8.68 -15.72
N SER A 52 -5.21 9.40 -14.82
CA SER A 52 -6.65 9.71 -14.91
C SER A 52 -6.92 11.22 -14.88
N PRO A 53 -6.27 12.07 -15.71
CA PRO A 53 -6.37 13.54 -15.61
C PRO A 53 -7.80 14.07 -15.80
N LYS A 54 -8.62 13.35 -16.58
CA LYS A 54 -10.04 13.69 -16.83
C LYS A 54 -10.97 13.43 -15.64
N GLU A 55 -10.47 12.77 -14.59
CA GLU A 55 -11.22 12.47 -13.37
C GLU A 55 -11.00 13.51 -12.26
N SER A 56 -10.34 14.62 -12.59
CA SER A 56 -10.19 15.78 -11.69
C SER A 56 -11.53 16.20 -11.08
N GLY A 57 -11.55 16.39 -9.77
CA GLY A 57 -12.73 16.79 -8.99
C GLY A 57 -13.72 15.67 -8.69
N LYS A 58 -13.51 14.45 -9.18
CA LYS A 58 -14.41 13.30 -8.93
C LYS A 58 -13.90 12.34 -7.86
N TRP A 59 -12.60 12.35 -7.59
CA TRP A 59 -11.99 11.49 -6.58
C TRP A 59 -11.63 12.28 -5.32
N GLY A 60 -11.58 11.55 -4.21
CA GLY A 60 -11.07 12.01 -2.93
C GLY A 60 -10.47 10.86 -2.14
N VAL A 61 -9.95 11.16 -0.97
CA VAL A 61 -9.35 10.17 -0.06
C VAL A 61 -10.18 10.08 1.21
N TYR A 62 -10.29 8.87 1.75
CA TYR A 62 -10.86 8.64 3.08
C TYR A 62 -10.12 7.49 3.76
N LEU A 63 -10.27 7.39 5.08
CA LEU A 63 -9.63 6.35 5.87
C LEU A 63 -10.07 4.94 5.41
N MET A 64 -9.12 4.01 5.30
CA MET A 64 -9.42 2.63 4.95
C MET A 64 -10.50 2.03 5.88
N PRO A 65 -11.33 1.10 5.37
CA PRO A 65 -12.35 0.46 6.20
C PRO A 65 -11.70 -0.37 7.32
N SER A 66 -12.46 -0.57 8.39
CA SER A 66 -12.08 -1.46 9.49
C SER A 66 -13.20 -2.46 9.78
N LEU A 67 -12.87 -3.59 10.41
CA LEU A 67 -13.83 -4.63 10.75
C LEU A 67 -14.80 -4.19 11.87
N THR A 68 -14.37 -3.28 12.73
CA THR A 68 -15.18 -2.68 13.80
C THR A 68 -15.13 -1.15 13.70
N ALA A 69 -16.09 -0.45 14.29
CA ALA A 69 -16.15 1.01 14.21
C ALA A 69 -14.91 1.70 14.80
N ASP A 70 -14.37 1.13 15.88
CA ASP A 70 -13.20 1.54 16.64
C ASP A 70 -11.89 0.86 16.19
N GLY A 71 -11.95 0.01 15.15
CA GLY A 71 -10.83 -0.78 14.68
C GLY A 71 -9.75 0.05 13.95
N PRO A 72 -8.59 -0.58 13.64
CA PRO A 72 -7.49 0.10 12.96
C PRO A 72 -7.91 0.54 11.55
N ARG A 73 -7.50 1.77 11.20
CA ARG A 73 -7.69 2.39 9.88
C ARG A 73 -6.39 2.93 9.26
N ALA A 74 -5.27 2.37 9.70
CA ALA A 74 -3.94 2.69 9.21
C ALA A 74 -3.19 1.39 8.95
N ALA A 75 -2.62 1.27 7.76
CA ALA A 75 -1.80 0.14 7.33
C ALA A 75 -0.77 0.62 6.31
N ASN A 76 0.28 -0.17 6.09
CA ASN A 76 1.30 0.11 5.10
C ASN A 76 1.19 -0.84 3.90
N LEU A 77 1.32 -0.30 2.69
CA LEU A 77 1.47 -1.07 1.46
C LEU A 77 2.62 -0.49 0.63
N GLY A 78 3.72 -1.24 0.55
CA GLY A 78 4.91 -0.85 -0.20
C GLY A 78 5.83 0.08 0.60
N GLY A 79 6.41 1.04 -0.12
CA GLY A 79 7.61 1.75 0.30
C GLY A 79 8.83 1.17 -0.40
N SER A 80 9.79 2.04 -0.72
CA SER A 80 10.99 1.69 -1.46
C SER A 80 12.22 2.21 -0.74
N SER A 81 13.33 1.50 -0.93
CA SER A 81 14.65 1.97 -0.53
C SER A 81 15.51 2.11 -1.77
N LEU A 82 16.31 3.16 -1.82
CA LEU A 82 17.36 3.29 -2.81
C LEU A 82 18.65 2.70 -2.22
N ALA A 83 19.37 1.88 -3.00
CA ALA A 83 20.58 1.19 -2.56
C ALA A 83 21.73 1.40 -3.55
N ILE A 84 22.96 1.47 -3.03
CA ILE A 84 24.18 1.53 -3.84
C ILE A 84 24.70 0.11 -4.02
N THR A 85 24.86 -0.32 -5.28
CA THR A 85 25.44 -1.64 -5.58
C THR A 85 26.92 -1.70 -5.19
N SER A 86 27.38 -2.86 -4.73
CA SER A 86 28.78 -3.07 -4.34
C SER A 86 29.76 -2.81 -5.48
N VAL A 87 29.33 -3.08 -6.72
CA VAL A 87 30.11 -2.90 -7.96
C VAL A 87 30.10 -1.46 -8.50
N SER A 88 29.38 -0.53 -7.85
CA SER A 88 29.38 0.86 -8.28
C SER A 88 30.79 1.45 -8.23
N LYS A 89 31.19 2.09 -9.34
CA LYS A 89 32.46 2.83 -9.46
C LYS A 89 32.37 4.26 -8.90
N ASN A 90 31.17 4.74 -8.57
CA ASN A 90 30.90 6.12 -8.15
C ASN A 90 30.10 6.14 -6.82
N LYS A 91 30.63 5.49 -5.78
CA LYS A 91 29.88 5.29 -4.51
C LYS A 91 29.61 6.61 -3.79
N GLU A 92 30.58 7.51 -3.80
CA GLU A 92 30.50 8.81 -3.12
C GLU A 92 29.43 9.70 -3.78
N ALA A 93 29.44 9.78 -5.12
CA ALA A 93 28.44 10.53 -5.87
C ALA A 93 27.03 9.93 -5.72
N ALA A 94 26.91 8.61 -5.79
CA ALA A 94 25.63 7.93 -5.55
C ALA A 94 25.10 8.18 -4.12
N TYR A 95 25.99 8.17 -3.12
CA TYR A 95 25.61 8.48 -1.74
C TYR A 95 25.21 9.94 -1.55
N ALA A 96 25.90 10.89 -2.20
CA ALA A 96 25.49 12.29 -2.19
C ALA A 96 24.09 12.48 -2.78
N TYR A 97 23.78 11.79 -3.88
CA TYR A 97 22.43 11.80 -4.49
C TYR A 97 21.36 11.22 -3.54
N LEU A 98 21.65 10.09 -2.89
CA LEU A 98 20.77 9.48 -1.89
C LEU A 98 20.45 10.45 -0.75
N LYS A 99 21.48 11.10 -0.19
CA LYS A 99 21.28 12.08 0.89
C LYS A 99 20.43 13.26 0.43
N TYR A 100 20.71 13.81 -0.75
CA TYR A 100 19.91 14.91 -1.29
C TYR A 100 18.45 14.50 -1.48
N THR A 101 18.19 13.38 -2.12
CA THR A 101 16.82 12.96 -2.47
C THR A 101 16.02 12.47 -1.28
N LEU A 102 16.64 11.73 -0.35
CA LEU A 102 15.93 11.05 0.74
C LEU A 102 16.11 11.70 2.12
N GLU A 103 17.16 12.47 2.36
CA GLU A 103 17.45 13.05 3.70
C GLU A 103 17.19 14.56 3.78
N THR A 104 16.57 15.14 2.76
CA THR A 104 16.16 16.55 2.76
C THR A 104 14.65 16.71 2.66
N ASN A 105 14.11 17.72 3.34
CA ASN A 105 12.69 18.08 3.18
C ASN A 105 12.37 18.43 1.73
N ASP A 106 13.25 19.15 1.04
CA ASP A 106 13.05 19.56 -0.35
C ASP A 106 12.94 18.37 -1.31
N GLY A 107 13.83 17.38 -1.19
CA GLY A 107 13.76 16.15 -1.99
C GLY A 107 12.47 15.37 -1.73
N GLN A 108 12.10 15.19 -0.46
CA GLN A 108 10.90 14.48 -0.05
C GLN A 108 9.61 15.16 -0.55
N ILE A 109 9.55 16.49 -0.44
CA ILE A 109 8.40 17.28 -0.89
C ILE A 109 8.33 17.39 -2.40
N THR A 110 9.46 17.46 -3.10
CA THR A 110 9.48 17.39 -4.58
C THR A 110 8.90 16.06 -5.06
N MET A 111 9.37 14.94 -4.50
CA MET A 111 8.84 13.62 -4.83
C MET A 111 7.34 13.46 -4.51
N LEU A 112 6.88 14.05 -3.41
CA LEU A 112 5.46 14.08 -3.04
C LEU A 112 4.63 14.88 -4.04
N LYS A 113 5.04 16.11 -4.35
CA LYS A 113 4.34 17.03 -5.28
C LYS A 113 4.24 16.45 -6.68
N ASP A 114 5.36 15.97 -7.21
CA ASP A 114 5.44 15.59 -8.61
C ASP A 114 4.81 14.21 -8.83
N PHE A 115 5.10 13.25 -7.94
CA PHE A 115 4.83 11.83 -8.18
C PHE A 115 3.94 11.17 -7.12
N GLY A 116 3.54 11.90 -6.07
CA GLY A 116 2.75 11.35 -4.97
C GLY A 116 3.53 10.44 -4.03
N LEU A 117 4.87 10.47 -4.06
CA LEU A 117 5.67 9.58 -3.22
C LEU A 117 5.64 10.06 -1.77
N VAL A 118 5.01 9.27 -0.91
CA VAL A 118 4.83 9.56 0.51
C VAL A 118 6.18 9.75 1.22
N PRO A 119 6.39 10.86 1.94
CA PRO A 119 7.66 11.13 2.59
C PRO A 119 8.04 10.09 3.65
N SER A 120 9.33 9.75 3.70
CA SER A 120 9.90 8.93 4.77
C SER A 120 10.56 9.76 5.88
N LEU A 121 10.85 11.04 5.63
CA LEU A 121 11.41 11.97 6.60
C LEU A 121 10.29 12.70 7.34
N VAL A 122 10.21 12.52 8.67
CA VAL A 122 9.12 13.09 9.50
C VAL A 122 9.07 14.61 9.42
N SER A 123 10.21 15.31 9.34
CA SER A 123 10.25 16.77 9.24
C SER A 123 9.68 17.31 7.93
N ALA A 124 9.52 16.49 6.89
CA ALA A 124 8.88 16.91 5.66
C ALA A 124 7.35 17.04 5.83
N LEU A 125 6.77 16.39 6.84
CA LEU A 125 5.33 16.44 7.09
C LEU A 125 4.83 17.83 7.52
N ASP A 126 5.74 18.70 7.97
CA ASP A 126 5.44 20.08 8.38
C ASP A 126 5.38 21.06 7.18
N ASP A 127 5.69 20.62 5.96
CA ASP A 127 5.62 21.47 4.78
C ASP A 127 4.17 21.93 4.50
N PRO A 128 3.93 23.22 4.19
CA PRO A 128 2.59 23.73 3.92
C PRO A 128 1.82 22.98 2.83
N TYR A 129 2.53 22.37 1.86
CA TYR A 129 1.92 21.57 0.81
C TYR A 129 1.10 20.39 1.36
N VAL A 130 1.49 19.81 2.50
CA VAL A 130 0.78 18.69 3.12
C VAL A 130 -0.64 19.09 3.55
N ALA A 131 -0.80 20.32 4.06
CA ALA A 131 -2.09 20.85 4.48
C ALA A 131 -2.88 21.51 3.34
N GLN A 132 -2.27 21.65 2.16
CA GLN A 132 -2.85 22.36 1.03
C GLN A 132 -3.89 21.49 0.31
N GLY A 133 -5.08 22.08 0.07
CA GLY A 133 -6.09 21.51 -0.81
C GLY A 133 -5.59 21.41 -2.25
N GLN A 134 -5.87 20.28 -2.91
CA GLN A 134 -5.38 20.01 -4.25
C GLN A 134 -6.54 20.02 -5.25
N ASP A 135 -6.41 20.78 -6.35
CA ASP A 135 -7.48 20.97 -7.34
C ASP A 135 -7.97 19.65 -7.95
N TYR A 136 -7.04 18.74 -8.26
CA TYR A 136 -7.39 17.42 -8.80
C TYR A 136 -8.32 16.63 -7.87
N TRP A 137 -8.20 16.84 -6.55
CA TRP A 137 -8.98 16.18 -5.52
C TRP A 137 -10.14 17.05 -5.02
N GLY A 138 -10.62 17.98 -5.85
CA GLY A 138 -11.74 18.86 -5.51
C GLY A 138 -11.43 19.83 -4.37
N GLY A 139 -10.15 20.18 -4.18
CA GLY A 139 -9.69 21.03 -3.07
C GLY A 139 -9.48 20.28 -1.75
N GLN A 140 -9.63 18.95 -1.73
CA GLN A 140 -9.34 18.17 -0.53
C GLN A 140 -7.83 18.20 -0.20
N PRO A 141 -7.44 18.43 1.07
CA PRO A 141 -6.05 18.31 1.51
C PRO A 141 -5.66 16.84 1.71
N VAL A 142 -5.62 16.07 0.63
CA VAL A 142 -5.46 14.60 0.66
C VAL A 142 -4.19 14.15 1.40
N TRP A 143 -3.10 14.92 1.32
CA TRP A 143 -1.86 14.59 2.01
C TRP A 143 -1.99 14.67 3.53
N LYS A 144 -2.74 15.64 4.04
CA LYS A 144 -3.06 15.70 5.48
C LYS A 144 -3.82 14.45 5.91
N ASP A 145 -4.83 14.04 5.14
CA ASP A 145 -5.64 12.87 5.45
C ASP A 145 -4.81 11.58 5.43
N ILE A 146 -3.96 11.39 4.41
CA ILE A 146 -3.07 10.23 4.29
C ILE A 146 -2.01 10.22 5.40
N LEU A 147 -1.24 11.31 5.54
CA LEU A 147 -0.04 11.34 6.37
C LEU A 147 -0.38 11.38 7.87
N SER A 148 -1.55 11.89 8.25
CA SER A 148 -2.02 11.84 9.64
C SER A 148 -2.21 10.40 10.18
N THR A 149 -2.27 9.40 9.30
CA THR A 149 -2.39 7.99 9.69
C THR A 149 -1.06 7.36 10.06
N LEU A 150 0.07 7.94 9.65
CA LEU A 150 1.41 7.34 9.79
C LEU A 150 1.74 6.91 11.23
N PRO A 151 1.48 7.70 12.29
CA PRO A 151 1.79 7.28 13.67
C PRO A 151 0.98 6.07 14.16
N LYS A 152 -0.10 5.71 13.46
CA LYS A 152 -0.99 4.58 13.80
C LYS A 152 -0.67 3.31 13.03
N VAL A 153 0.27 3.36 12.08
CA VAL A 153 0.70 2.20 11.31
C VAL A 153 1.48 1.25 12.22
N VAL A 154 0.97 0.02 12.37
CA VAL A 154 1.69 -1.04 13.09
C VAL A 154 2.82 -1.57 12.20
N PRO A 155 4.08 -1.60 12.68
CA PRO A 155 5.19 -2.11 11.89
C PRO A 155 5.01 -3.58 11.49
N SER A 156 5.14 -3.86 10.19
CA SER A 156 5.28 -5.22 9.68
C SER A 156 6.77 -5.56 9.56
N ARG A 157 7.22 -6.61 10.26
CA ARG A 157 8.63 -7.01 10.28
C ARG A 157 8.82 -8.24 9.40
N GLY A 158 9.49 -8.06 8.27
CA GLY A 158 9.89 -9.17 7.41
C GLY A 158 11.14 -9.89 7.93
N THR A 159 11.32 -11.13 7.48
CA THR A 159 12.58 -11.88 7.63
C THR A 159 13.24 -12.06 6.25
N GLN A 160 14.41 -12.70 6.18
CA GLN A 160 15.01 -13.08 4.90
C GLN A 160 14.10 -13.97 4.03
N PHE A 161 13.09 -14.61 4.62
CA PHE A 161 12.12 -15.48 3.95
C PHE A 161 10.81 -14.76 3.57
N GLN A 162 10.76 -13.42 3.68
CA GLN A 162 9.54 -12.64 3.44
C GLN A 162 8.95 -12.92 2.05
N SER A 163 9.78 -12.94 1.00
CA SER A 163 9.33 -13.18 -0.37
C SER A 163 8.69 -14.56 -0.55
N ASP A 164 9.31 -15.60 0.01
CA ASP A 164 8.78 -16.97 -0.05
C ASP A 164 7.44 -17.06 0.68
N ALA A 165 7.36 -16.45 1.86
CA ALA A 165 6.13 -16.40 2.65
C ALA A 165 5.00 -15.66 1.92
N GLU A 166 5.30 -14.53 1.28
CA GLU A 166 4.30 -13.77 0.52
C GLU A 166 3.75 -14.53 -0.68
N ILE A 167 4.60 -15.26 -1.41
CA ILE A 167 4.17 -16.10 -2.55
C ILE A 167 3.18 -17.16 -2.07
N ILE A 168 3.50 -17.85 -0.96
CA ILE A 168 2.64 -18.89 -0.38
C ILE A 168 1.31 -18.29 0.08
N VAL A 169 1.34 -17.19 0.85
CA VAL A 169 0.12 -16.53 1.35
C VAL A 169 -0.78 -16.09 0.20
N ARG A 170 -0.22 -15.51 -0.88
CA ARG A 170 -1.02 -15.07 -2.04
C ARG A 170 -1.67 -16.26 -2.77
N ALA A 171 -0.95 -17.37 -2.93
CA ALA A 171 -1.49 -18.58 -3.55
C ALA A 171 -2.64 -19.17 -2.73
N VAL A 172 -2.44 -19.32 -1.42
CA VAL A 172 -3.46 -19.81 -0.48
C VAL A 172 -4.67 -18.87 -0.44
N GLN A 173 -4.45 -17.57 -0.40
CA GLN A 173 -5.53 -16.57 -0.45
C GLN A 173 -6.35 -16.69 -1.73
N THR A 174 -5.70 -16.78 -2.88
CA THR A 174 -6.37 -16.96 -4.18
C THR A 174 -7.22 -18.23 -4.17
N LYS A 175 -6.67 -19.34 -3.69
CA LYS A 175 -7.40 -20.61 -3.58
C LYS A 175 -8.58 -20.52 -2.61
N TYR A 176 -8.45 -19.86 -1.47
CA TYR A 176 -9.56 -19.63 -0.53
C TYR A 176 -10.69 -18.81 -1.16
N LEU A 177 -10.35 -17.72 -1.85
CA LEU A 177 -11.34 -16.89 -2.56
C LEU A 177 -12.05 -17.65 -3.68
N ALA A 178 -11.44 -18.71 -4.20
CA ALA A 178 -12.00 -19.65 -5.17
C ALA A 178 -12.68 -20.89 -4.53
N ASN A 179 -13.06 -20.83 -3.24
CA ASN A 179 -13.72 -21.90 -2.49
C ASN A 179 -12.88 -23.17 -2.27
N GLY A 180 -11.55 -23.06 -2.36
CA GLY A 180 -10.63 -24.19 -2.19
C GLY A 180 -10.32 -24.57 -0.74
N TYR A 181 -10.92 -23.90 0.25
CA TYR A 181 -10.83 -24.21 1.67
C TYR A 181 -12.20 -24.02 2.34
N PRO A 182 -12.51 -24.77 3.42
CA PRO A 182 -13.79 -24.66 4.11
C PRO A 182 -13.96 -23.30 4.83
N ASP A 183 -12.88 -22.73 5.35
CA ASP A 183 -12.87 -21.43 6.02
C ASP A 183 -11.48 -20.76 5.93
N ALA A 184 -11.41 -19.50 6.35
CA ALA A 184 -10.18 -18.72 6.33
C ALA A 184 -9.13 -19.27 7.31
N LYS A 185 -9.54 -19.93 8.40
CA LYS A 185 -8.60 -20.52 9.36
C LYS A 185 -7.87 -21.70 8.74
N ALA A 186 -8.59 -22.62 8.10
CA ALA A 186 -8.01 -23.75 7.39
C ALA A 186 -7.05 -23.29 6.29
N ALA A 187 -7.40 -22.22 5.57
CA ALA A 187 -6.50 -21.62 4.59
C ALA A 187 -5.21 -21.10 5.26
N LEU A 188 -5.32 -20.24 6.28
CA LEU A 188 -4.15 -19.66 6.94
C LEU A 188 -3.29 -20.69 7.70
N ASP A 189 -3.90 -21.73 8.28
CA ASP A 189 -3.19 -22.85 8.89
C ASP A 189 -2.37 -23.62 7.84
N ASP A 190 -2.91 -23.78 6.61
CA ASP A 190 -2.19 -24.40 5.50
C ASP A 190 -1.04 -23.52 4.99
N ALA A 191 -1.26 -22.19 4.88
CA ALA A 191 -0.18 -21.25 4.57
C ALA A 191 0.94 -21.34 5.61
N ALA A 192 0.60 -21.35 6.91
CA ALA A 192 1.57 -21.46 7.99
C ALA A 192 2.41 -22.76 7.87
N LYS A 193 1.78 -23.89 7.56
CA LYS A 193 2.49 -25.18 7.33
C LYS A 193 3.41 -25.13 6.12
N GLN A 194 2.95 -24.58 5.00
CA GLN A 194 3.76 -24.46 3.79
C GLN A 194 4.96 -23.54 3.99
N ILE A 195 4.78 -22.40 4.68
CA ILE A 195 5.87 -21.50 5.02
C ILE A 195 6.86 -22.19 5.95
N ALA A 196 6.37 -22.91 6.96
CA ALA A 196 7.25 -23.63 7.88
C ALA A 196 8.08 -24.72 7.18
N ALA A 197 7.48 -25.42 6.22
CA ALA A 197 8.18 -26.39 5.39
C ALA A 197 9.22 -25.74 4.47
N ALA A 198 8.89 -24.60 3.84
CA ALA A 198 9.78 -23.91 2.92
C ALA A 198 10.97 -23.24 3.63
N THR A 199 10.77 -22.76 4.86
CA THR A 199 11.77 -21.96 5.60
C THR A 199 12.51 -22.75 6.68
N GLY A 200 11.98 -23.91 7.08
CA GLY A 200 12.46 -24.66 8.24
C GLY A 200 12.17 -23.99 9.59
N LEU A 201 11.35 -22.93 9.61
CA LEU A 201 11.03 -22.16 10.82
C LEU A 201 9.56 -22.33 11.20
N PRO A 202 9.24 -22.48 12.50
CA PRO A 202 7.85 -22.55 12.92
C PRO A 202 7.13 -21.22 12.68
N VAL A 203 5.94 -21.29 12.08
CA VAL A 203 5.00 -20.16 11.97
C VAL A 203 3.93 -20.35 13.03
N LYS A 204 3.77 -19.34 13.90
CA LYS A 204 2.80 -19.32 15.00
C LYS A 204 1.66 -18.36 14.71
#